data_AF-A0A269ZB61-F1
#
_entry.id   AF-A0A269ZB61-F1
#
_cell.length_a   1.000
_cell.length_b   1.000
_cell.length_c   1.000
_cell.angle_alpha   90.00
_cell.angle_beta   90.00
_cell.angle_gamma   90.00
#
_symmetry.space_group_name_H-M   'P 1'
#
loop_
_entity.id
_entity.type
_entity.pdbx_description
1 polymer ?
#
loop_
_entity_poly.entity_id
_entity_poly.type
_entity_poly.pdbx_seq_one_letter_code
_entity_poly.pdbx_strand_id
1 'polypeptide(L)'
;MSPPSRRDRCEDGDTGSAIAEFALVASLLSLVLAGALQIGLVIHVRNTVIDSAIAGARQAGLADQTASDGRRLTAELITTSLGSRYAEKITVASESRDGVEIVEVSVRTPLPVVGLWGPAEVWELSGRSLVEDVDRD
;
A
#
# COMPACT_ATOMS: atom_id res chain seq x y z
N MET A 1 21.46 -76.39 16.71
CA MET A 1 20.16 -75.75 17.04
C MET A 1 20.42 -74.25 17.06
N SER A 2 20.20 -73.57 15.93
CA SER A 2 20.51 -72.14 15.76
C SER A 2 19.28 -71.30 16.10
N PRO A 3 19.38 -70.25 16.93
CA PRO A 3 18.27 -69.35 17.16
C PRO A 3 18.03 -68.46 15.92
N PRO A 4 16.78 -68.05 15.65
CA PRO A 4 16.47 -67.17 14.53
C PRO A 4 16.92 -65.72 14.82
N SER A 5 17.74 -65.19 13.93
CA SER A 5 17.94 -63.75 13.74
C SER A 5 16.69 -63.14 13.10
N ARG A 6 16.15 -62.02 13.62
CA ARG A 6 15.31 -61.03 12.91
C ARG A 6 14.62 -60.07 13.90
N ARG A 7 14.55 -58.75 13.74
CA ARG A 7 14.87 -57.78 12.67
C ARG A 7 15.20 -56.45 13.35
N ASP A 8 16.28 -55.79 12.95
CA ASP A 8 16.38 -54.33 13.11
C ASP A 8 15.25 -53.70 12.28
N ARG A 9 14.37 -52.98 12.95
CA ARG A 9 13.27 -52.26 12.34
C ARG A 9 13.85 -50.92 11.91
N CYS A 10 13.94 -50.68 10.61
CA CYS A 10 14.45 -49.42 10.05
C CYS A 10 13.77 -48.22 10.72
N GLU A 11 14.57 -47.38 11.37
CA GLU A 11 14.23 -46.05 11.89
C GLU A 11 14.13 -44.99 10.77
N ASP A 12 13.76 -45.40 9.55
CA ASP A 12 13.67 -44.51 8.38
C ASP A 12 12.44 -43.57 8.43
N GLY A 13 11.47 -43.83 9.31
CA GLY A 13 10.24 -43.04 9.44
C GLY A 13 10.42 -41.69 10.15
N ASP A 14 11.29 -41.61 11.17
CA ASP A 14 11.45 -40.41 12.00
C ASP A 14 12.26 -39.31 11.28
N THR A 15 13.28 -39.70 10.50
CA THR A 15 14.11 -38.74 9.75
C THR A 15 13.35 -38.10 8.59
N GLY A 16 12.48 -38.86 7.90
CA GLY A 16 11.60 -38.32 6.86
C GLY A 16 10.53 -37.37 7.39
N SER A 17 10.00 -37.64 8.59
CA SER A 17 9.03 -36.78 9.26
C SER A 17 9.65 -35.43 9.66
N ALA A 18 10.89 -35.42 10.17
CA ALA A 18 11.57 -34.20 10.59
C ALA A 18 11.78 -33.21 9.41
N ILE A 19 12.14 -33.71 8.23
CA ILE A 19 12.31 -32.88 7.03
C ILE A 19 10.96 -32.33 6.56
N ALA A 20 9.91 -33.15 6.57
CA ALA A 20 8.57 -32.73 6.16
C ALA A 20 7.98 -31.69 7.13
N GLU A 21 8.12 -31.89 8.43
CA GLU A 21 7.69 -30.94 9.46
C GLU A 21 8.41 -29.61 9.29
N PHE A 22 9.74 -29.63 9.15
CA PHE A 22 10.50 -28.41 8.92
C PHE A 22 10.05 -27.68 7.65
N ALA A 23 9.84 -28.41 6.54
CA ALA A 23 9.37 -27.81 5.29
C ALA A 23 7.98 -27.16 5.44
N LEU A 24 7.06 -27.79 6.16
CA LEU A 24 5.74 -27.22 6.44
C LEU A 24 5.82 -25.99 7.35
N VAL A 25 6.62 -26.04 8.41
CA VAL A 25 6.79 -24.91 9.32
C VAL A 25 7.49 -23.75 8.61
N ALA A 26 8.56 -24.01 7.87
CA ALA A 26 9.30 -22.99 7.14
C ALA A 26 8.45 -22.33 6.05
N SER A 27 7.67 -23.12 5.30
CA SER A 27 6.76 -22.59 4.28
C SER A 27 5.61 -21.78 4.89
N LEU A 28 4.99 -22.28 5.97
CA LEU A 28 3.96 -21.54 6.70
C LEU A 28 4.50 -20.21 7.25
N LEU A 29 5.65 -20.23 7.91
CA LEU A 29 6.30 -19.01 8.41
C LEU A 29 6.65 -18.04 7.28
N SER A 30 7.12 -18.55 6.14
CA SER A 30 7.41 -17.74 4.95
C SER A 30 6.15 -17.09 4.39
N LEU A 31 5.02 -17.81 4.34
CA LEU A 31 3.73 -17.26 3.91
C LEU A 31 3.22 -16.19 4.88
N VAL A 32 3.33 -16.42 6.19
CA VAL A 32 2.96 -15.43 7.20
C VAL A 32 3.84 -14.18 7.08
N LEU A 33 5.15 -14.35 6.92
CA LEU A 33 6.08 -13.25 6.71
C LEU A 33 5.75 -12.46 5.44
N ALA A 34 5.53 -13.15 4.32
CA ALA A 34 5.13 -12.52 3.06
C ALA A 34 3.81 -11.75 3.22
N GLY A 35 2.82 -12.32 3.93
CA GLY A 35 1.57 -11.65 4.25
C GLY A 35 1.77 -10.38 5.09
N ALA A 36 2.61 -10.43 6.12
CA ALA A 36 2.93 -9.26 6.94
C ALA A 36 3.64 -8.16 6.13
N LEU A 37 4.61 -8.53 5.29
CA LEU A 37 5.29 -7.61 4.37
C LEU A 37 4.31 -7.00 3.36
N GLN A 38 3.38 -7.79 2.83
CA GLN A 38 2.35 -7.32 1.90
C GLN A 38 1.43 -6.29 2.57
N ILE A 39 0.97 -6.55 3.79
CA ILE A 39 0.16 -5.62 4.58
C ILE A 39 0.94 -4.31 4.81
N GLY A 40 2.22 -4.42 5.19
CA GLY A 40 3.10 -3.26 5.37
C GLY A 40 3.24 -2.43 4.10
N LEU A 41 3.45 -3.07 2.94
CA LEU A 41 3.54 -2.40 1.65
C LEU A 41 2.25 -1.66 1.27
N VAL A 42 1.10 -2.31 1.50
CA VAL A 42 -0.22 -1.72 1.24
C VAL A 42 -0.46 -0.48 2.10
N ILE A 43 -0.16 -0.56 3.39
CA ILE A 43 -0.25 0.57 4.32
C ILE A 43 0.68 1.70 3.88
N HIS A 44 1.93 1.36 3.52
CA HIS A 44 2.92 2.33 3.06
C HIS A 44 2.42 3.11 1.84
N VAL A 45 1.97 2.43 0.78
CA VAL A 45 1.43 3.07 -0.42
C VAL A 45 0.25 3.97 -0.10
N ARG A 46 -0.72 3.47 0.69
CA ARG A 46 -1.91 4.26 1.07
C ARG A 46 -1.52 5.53 1.80
N ASN A 47 -0.62 5.43 2.78
CA ASN A 47 -0.17 6.57 3.57
C ASN A 47 0.56 7.57 2.68
N THR A 48 1.52 7.13 1.88
CA THR A 48 2.27 8.00 0.97
C THR A 48 1.38 8.75 -0.01
N VAL A 49 0.36 8.09 -0.58
CA VAL A 49 -0.59 8.75 -1.49
C VAL A 49 -1.47 9.77 -0.77
N ILE A 50 -2.00 9.43 0.41
CA ILE A 50 -2.81 10.36 1.22
C ILE A 50 -1.97 11.58 1.63
N ASP A 51 -0.73 11.35 2.09
CA ASP A 51 0.18 12.43 2.49
C ASP A 51 0.49 13.35 1.31
N SER A 52 0.72 12.78 0.12
CA SER A 52 0.93 13.54 -1.12
C SER A 52 -0.32 14.32 -1.58
N ALA A 53 -1.52 13.75 -1.37
CA ALA A 53 -2.78 14.42 -1.65
C ALA A 53 -3.04 15.59 -0.69
N ILE A 54 -2.74 15.42 0.60
CA ILE A 54 -2.81 16.50 1.60
C ILE A 54 -1.84 17.62 1.25
N ALA A 55 -0.60 17.28 0.86
CA ALA A 55 0.39 18.26 0.43
C ALA A 55 -0.09 19.06 -0.80
N GLY A 56 -0.65 18.37 -1.80
CA GLY A 56 -1.24 19.04 -2.98
C GLY A 56 -2.47 19.87 -2.67
N ALA A 57 -3.34 19.42 -1.75
CA ALA A 57 -4.52 20.16 -1.32
C ALA A 57 -4.12 21.46 -0.62
N ARG A 58 -3.10 21.40 0.25
CA ARG A 58 -2.50 22.59 0.86
C ARG A 58 -1.93 23.51 -0.20
N GLN A 59 -1.16 22.98 -1.15
CA GLN A 59 -0.56 23.78 -2.22
C GLN A 59 -1.62 24.48 -3.08
N ALA A 60 -2.72 23.82 -3.42
CA ALA A 60 -3.80 24.40 -4.21
C ALA A 60 -4.73 25.31 -3.39
N GLY A 61 -4.66 25.27 -2.05
CA GLY A 61 -5.41 26.16 -1.17
C GLY A 61 -4.71 27.48 -0.85
N LEU A 62 -3.47 27.68 -1.30
CA LEU A 62 -2.75 28.96 -1.17
C LEU A 62 -3.34 29.99 -2.15
N ALA A 63 -3.42 31.26 -1.72
CA ALA A 63 -4.08 32.33 -2.48
C ALA A 63 -3.60 32.51 -3.93
N ASP A 64 -2.29 32.36 -4.19
CA ASP A 64 -1.70 32.53 -5.52
C ASP A 64 -1.60 31.24 -6.34
N GLN A 65 -2.15 30.14 -5.82
CA GLN A 65 -1.97 28.82 -6.39
C GLN A 65 -3.23 28.30 -7.03
N THR A 66 -3.04 27.47 -8.04
CA THR A 66 -4.15 26.87 -8.78
C THR A 66 -4.30 25.39 -8.45
N ALA A 67 -5.47 24.83 -8.77
CA ALA A 67 -5.69 23.38 -8.76
C ALA A 67 -4.64 22.61 -9.59
N SER A 68 -4.07 23.23 -10.64
CA SER A 68 -3.00 22.64 -11.43
C SER A 68 -1.69 22.50 -10.66
N ASP A 69 -1.38 23.44 -9.78
CA ASP A 69 -0.16 23.41 -8.98
C ASP A 69 -0.24 22.35 -7.88
N GLY A 70 -1.40 22.21 -7.23
CA GLY A 70 -1.65 21.10 -6.30
C GLY A 70 -1.54 19.75 -6.98
N ARG A 71 -2.13 19.59 -8.17
CA ARG A 71 -2.01 18.37 -8.97
C ARG A 71 -0.55 18.04 -9.32
N ARG A 72 0.22 19.05 -9.74
CA ARG A 72 1.65 18.88 -10.09
C ARG A 72 2.45 18.41 -8.89
N LEU A 73 2.29 19.05 -7.73
CA LEU A 73 2.99 18.66 -6.51
C LEU A 73 2.61 17.24 -6.07
N THR A 74 1.33 16.89 -6.04
CA THR A 74 0.89 15.53 -5.70
C THR A 74 1.50 14.50 -6.66
N ALA A 75 1.52 14.79 -7.96
CA ALA A 75 2.11 13.88 -8.94
C ALA A 75 3.62 13.69 -8.73
N GLU A 76 4.35 14.78 -8.43
CA GLU A 76 5.78 14.76 -8.16
C GLU A 76 6.14 13.93 -6.92
N LEU A 77 5.42 14.15 -5.81
CA LEU A 77 5.64 13.43 -4.56
C LEU A 77 5.34 11.94 -4.71
N ILE A 78 4.21 11.57 -5.31
CA ILE A 78 3.87 10.17 -5.57
C ILE A 78 4.87 9.52 -6.52
N THR A 79 5.28 10.22 -7.58
CA THR A 79 6.23 9.68 -8.56
C THR A 79 7.59 9.42 -7.91
N THR A 80 8.05 10.33 -7.05
CA THR A 80 9.33 10.20 -6.36
C THR A 80 9.33 9.06 -5.34
N SER A 81 8.22 8.84 -4.64
CA SER A 81 8.12 7.79 -3.62
C SER A 81 7.75 6.41 -4.16
N LEU A 82 6.85 6.33 -5.15
CA LEU A 82 6.21 5.09 -5.59
C LEU A 82 6.35 4.81 -7.10
N GLY A 83 6.77 5.80 -7.88
CA GLY A 83 6.86 5.72 -9.34
C GLY A 83 5.63 6.25 -10.08
N SER A 84 5.80 6.54 -11.37
CA SER A 84 4.81 7.26 -12.20
C SER A 84 3.46 6.55 -12.32
N ARG A 85 3.44 5.21 -12.26
CA ARG A 85 2.21 4.40 -12.33
C ARG A 85 1.20 4.75 -11.23
N TYR A 86 1.67 5.19 -10.08
CA TYR A 86 0.81 5.53 -8.94
C TYR A 86 0.22 6.95 -9.03
N ALA A 87 0.72 7.78 -9.96
CA ALA A 87 0.36 9.19 -10.13
C ALA A 87 -0.48 9.48 -11.39
N GLU A 88 -0.97 8.45 -12.10
CA GLU A 88 -1.63 8.60 -13.41
C GLU A 88 -2.98 9.33 -13.36
N LYS A 89 -3.73 9.18 -12.26
CA LYS A 89 -5.08 9.73 -12.13
C LYS A 89 -5.20 10.55 -10.86
N ILE A 90 -5.08 11.86 -11.01
CA ILE A 90 -5.19 12.83 -9.92
C ILE A 90 -6.23 13.88 -10.32
N THR A 91 -7.25 14.03 -9.49
CA THR A 91 -8.30 15.04 -9.62
C THR A 91 -8.15 16.03 -8.48
N VAL A 92 -8.28 17.32 -8.79
CA VAL A 92 -8.29 18.38 -7.79
C VAL A 92 -9.59 19.15 -7.97
N ALA A 93 -10.37 19.28 -6.91
CA ALA A 93 -11.63 19.99 -6.89
C ALA A 93 -11.62 21.01 -5.75
N SER A 94 -12.21 22.18 -5.98
CA SER A 94 -12.56 23.11 -4.91
C SER A 94 -14.07 23.03 -4.66
N GLU A 95 -14.45 22.95 -3.39
CA GLU A 95 -15.83 22.96 -2.93
C GLU A 95 -15.98 24.04 -1.86
N SER A 96 -16.98 24.91 -2.00
CA SER A 96 -17.33 25.87 -0.96
C SER A 96 -18.34 25.22 0.00
N ARG A 97 -17.96 25.10 1.28
CA ARG A 97 -18.81 24.53 2.33
C ARG A 97 -18.92 25.51 3.49
N ASP A 98 -20.16 25.88 3.83
CA ASP A 98 -20.47 26.81 4.92
C ASP A 98 -19.70 28.15 4.83
N GLY A 99 -19.46 28.63 3.61
CA GLY A 99 -18.72 29.88 3.36
C GLY A 99 -17.19 29.75 3.44
N VAL A 100 -16.67 28.53 3.59
CA VAL A 100 -15.24 28.23 3.57
C VAL A 100 -14.91 27.44 2.31
N GLU A 101 -13.95 27.91 1.52
CA GLU A 101 -13.49 27.15 0.36
C GLU A 101 -12.55 26.02 0.82
N ILE A 102 -12.80 24.82 0.33
CA ILE A 102 -12.08 23.59 0.65
C ILE A 102 -11.54 23.03 -0.65
N VAL A 103 -10.25 22.70 -0.68
CA VAL A 103 -9.64 21.96 -1.78
C VAL A 103 -9.58 20.49 -1.41
N GLU A 104 -10.10 19.64 -2.29
CA GLU A 104 -9.95 18.19 -2.24
C GLU A 104 -9.08 17.71 -3.40
N VAL A 105 -8.06 16.91 -3.06
CA VAL A 105 -7.23 16.19 -4.03
C VAL A 105 -7.56 14.71 -3.91
N SER A 106 -8.08 14.12 -4.98
CA SER A 106 -8.38 12.69 -5.08
C SER A 106 -7.41 12.01 -6.04
N VAL A 107 -6.81 10.92 -5.60
CA VAL A 107 -5.87 10.12 -6.36
C VAL A 107 -6.44 8.73 -6.56
N ARG A 108 -6.46 8.28 -7.82
CA ARG A 108 -6.86 6.93 -8.18
C ARG A 108 -5.65 6.10 -8.58
N THR A 109 -5.29 5.13 -7.75
CA THR A 109 -3.99 4.46 -7.82
C THR A 109 -4.15 2.93 -7.80
N PRO A 110 -3.27 2.16 -8.47
CA PRO A 110 -3.37 0.71 -8.45
C PRO A 110 -3.04 0.16 -7.06
N LEU A 111 -3.81 -0.84 -6.65
CA LEU A 111 -3.52 -1.63 -5.47
C LEU A 111 -2.22 -2.44 -5.63
N PRO A 112 -1.26 -2.36 -4.69
CA PRO A 112 -0.10 -3.25 -4.68
C PRO A 112 -0.51 -4.63 -4.15
N VAL A 113 -1.16 -5.43 -4.99
CA VAL A 113 -1.48 -6.84 -4.71
C VAL A 113 -0.55 -7.75 -5.51
N VAL A 114 0.26 -8.57 -4.83
CA VAL A 114 1.02 -9.65 -5.47
C VAL A 114 0.71 -10.97 -4.75
N GLY A 115 0.14 -11.92 -5.51
CA GLY A 115 -0.03 -13.33 -5.13
C GLY A 115 -1.38 -13.99 -5.51
N LEU A 116 -1.57 -14.33 -6.80
CA LEU A 116 -2.61 -15.25 -7.38
C LEU A 116 -4.10 -14.83 -7.34
N TRP A 117 -4.55 -14.04 -8.33
CA TRP A 117 -5.97 -13.72 -8.63
C TRP A 117 -6.59 -12.59 -7.78
N GLY A 118 -6.41 -11.35 -8.24
CA GLY A 118 -7.28 -10.24 -7.85
C GLY A 118 -7.38 -9.25 -9.01
N PRO A 119 -8.58 -8.72 -9.35
CA PRO A 119 -8.66 -7.60 -10.28
C PRO A 119 -7.80 -6.46 -9.72
N ALA A 120 -7.15 -5.71 -10.61
CA ALA A 120 -6.51 -4.47 -10.24
C ALA A 120 -7.59 -3.48 -9.79
N GLU A 121 -8.10 -3.65 -8.56
CA GLU A 121 -9.03 -2.73 -7.97
C GLU A 121 -8.30 -1.41 -7.77
N VAL A 122 -8.82 -0.37 -8.41
CA VAL A 122 -8.21 0.94 -8.37
C VAL A 122 -8.72 1.61 -7.10
N TRP A 123 -7.79 1.94 -6.19
CA TRP A 123 -8.12 2.64 -4.96
C TRP A 123 -8.29 4.12 -5.21
N GLU A 124 -9.38 4.70 -4.72
CA GLU A 124 -9.61 6.14 -4.69
C GLU A 124 -9.30 6.65 -3.29
N LEU A 125 -8.32 7.56 -3.19
CA LEU A 125 -7.79 8.10 -1.95
C LEU A 125 -7.86 9.62 -2.02
N SER A 126 -8.40 10.28 -0.99
CA SER A 126 -8.56 11.74 -0.96
C SER A 126 -7.78 12.41 0.18
N GLY A 127 -7.23 13.59 -0.08
CA GLY A 127 -6.71 14.54 0.90
C GLY A 127 -7.46 15.88 0.80
N ARG A 128 -7.71 16.56 1.92
CA ARG A 128 -8.47 17.82 1.97
C ARG A 128 -7.71 18.92 2.71
N SER A 129 -7.84 20.15 2.25
CA SER A 129 -7.30 21.36 2.89
C SER A 129 -8.31 22.51 2.82
N LEU A 130 -8.23 23.41 3.80
CA LEU A 130 -8.92 24.70 3.73
C LEU A 130 -8.15 25.62 2.78
N VAL A 131 -8.87 26.51 2.10
CA VAL A 131 -8.29 27.63 1.34
C VAL A 131 -7.95 28.75 2.30
N GLU A 132 -6.76 29.32 2.13
CA GLU A 132 -6.35 30.53 2.85
C GLU A 132 -6.90 31.75 2.10
N ASP A 133 -7.91 32.39 2.70
CA ASP A 133 -8.43 33.68 2.23
C ASP A 133 -7.59 34.81 2.84
N VAL A 134 -6.99 35.64 1.99
CA VAL A 134 -6.14 36.78 2.39
C VAL A 134 -6.96 38.07 2.58
N ASP A 135 -8.30 38.02 2.54
CA ASP A 135 -9.17 39.15 2.88
C ASP A 135 -9.84 39.00 4.27
N ARG A 136 -9.02 38.98 5.33
CA ARG A 136 -9.46 39.34 6.68
C ARG A 136 -8.54 40.43 7.26
N ASP A 137 -8.99 41.67 7.06
CA ASP A 137 -8.69 42.94 7.76
C ASP A 137 -7.23 43.27 8.14
#